data_AF-A0A6G9YZM0-F1
#
_entry.id   AF-A0A6G9YZM0-F1
#
_cell.length_a   1.000
_cell.length_b   1.000
_cell.length_c   1.000
_cell.angle_alpha   90.00
_cell.angle_beta   90.00
_cell.angle_gamma   90.00
#
_symmetry.space_group_name_H-M   'P 1'
#
loop_
_entity.id
_entity.type
_entity.pdbx_description
1 polymer ?
#
loop_
_entity_poly.entity_id
_entity_poly.type
_entity_poly.pdbx_seq_one_letter_code
_entity_poly.pdbx_strand_id
1 'polypeptide(L)'
;MTKRINADFDPVSWDVNDRLMYQGEPFTGEVVETLGDKILSQQSYVNGIPHGPDREWWPNGTLESEGQMRDGRPYGIYRRWHENGQLAGEKHFSDDGALHTVLEWDEDGNPIELRTRRRRNS
;
A
#
# COMPACT_ATOMS: atom_id res chain seq x y z
N MET A 1 -9.42 -2.89 -20.50
CA MET A 1 -10.00 -2.06 -19.43
C MET A 1 -9.79 -2.79 -18.13
N THR A 2 -9.07 -2.21 -17.18
CA THR A 2 -8.89 -2.81 -15.85
C THR A 2 -10.19 -2.63 -15.06
N LYS A 3 -10.73 -3.70 -14.47
CA LYS A 3 -11.98 -3.68 -13.69
C LYS A 3 -11.72 -2.92 -12.38
N ARG A 4 -12.65 -2.06 -11.96
CA ARG A 4 -12.62 -1.38 -10.65
C ARG A 4 -13.86 -1.77 -9.87
N ILE A 5 -13.69 -2.13 -8.60
CA ILE A 5 -14.78 -2.39 -7.65
C ILE A 5 -14.62 -1.52 -6.41
N ASN A 6 -15.73 -1.19 -5.76
CA ASN A 6 -15.73 -0.44 -4.51
C ASN A 6 -16.07 -1.37 -3.36
N ALA A 7 -15.13 -1.64 -2.44
CA ALA A 7 -15.31 -2.62 -1.37
C ALA A 7 -16.47 -2.28 -0.39
N ASP A 8 -16.93 -1.02 -0.35
CA ASP A 8 -18.10 -0.61 0.45
C ASP A 8 -19.44 -1.03 -0.18
N PHE A 9 -19.49 -1.21 -1.51
CA PHE A 9 -20.73 -1.49 -2.26
C PHE A 9 -20.72 -2.82 -3.01
N ASP A 10 -19.52 -3.32 -3.34
CA ASP A 10 -19.28 -4.56 -4.06
C ASP A 10 -18.84 -5.65 -3.08
N PRO A 11 -19.63 -6.71 -2.84
CA PRO A 11 -19.26 -7.77 -1.92
C PRO A 11 -18.06 -8.53 -2.47
N VAL A 12 -16.94 -8.41 -1.77
CA VAL A 12 -15.74 -9.23 -1.99
C VAL A 12 -15.65 -10.31 -0.92
N SER A 13 -14.93 -11.38 -1.21
CA SER A 13 -14.60 -12.41 -0.22
C SER A 13 -13.13 -12.81 -0.34
N TRP A 14 -12.66 -13.58 0.64
CA TRP A 14 -11.31 -14.11 0.67
C TRP A 14 -11.36 -15.63 0.59
N ASP A 15 -10.49 -16.23 -0.21
CA ASP A 15 -10.34 -17.68 -0.22
C ASP A 15 -9.42 -18.17 0.92
N VAL A 16 -9.23 -19.48 1.02
CA VAL A 16 -8.38 -20.10 2.05
C VAL A 16 -6.88 -19.75 1.96
N ASN A 17 -6.46 -19.06 0.88
CA ASN A 17 -5.09 -18.61 0.66
C ASN A 17 -4.99 -17.08 0.69
N ASP A 18 -5.96 -16.40 1.31
CA ASP A 18 -6.03 -14.93 1.40
C ASP A 18 -6.04 -14.25 0.02
N ARG A 19 -6.62 -14.89 -1.01
CA ARG A 19 -6.85 -14.25 -2.31
C ARG A 19 -8.18 -13.54 -2.31
N LEU A 20 -8.17 -12.32 -2.84
CA LEU A 20 -9.38 -11.54 -3.08
C LEU A 20 -10.21 -12.18 -4.19
N MET A 21 -11.46 -12.48 -3.86
CA MET A 21 -12.46 -13.08 -4.73
C MET A 21 -13.58 -12.07 -4.99
N TYR A 22 -14.03 -12.00 -6.25
CA TYR A 22 -15.21 -11.23 -6.62
C TYR A 22 -16.08 -12.08 -7.55
N GLN A 23 -17.36 -12.25 -7.18
CA GLN A 23 -18.30 -13.12 -7.91
C GLN A 23 -17.83 -14.58 -8.01
N GLY A 24 -17.10 -15.06 -7.00
CA GLY A 24 -16.60 -16.45 -6.92
C GLY A 24 -15.28 -16.72 -7.62
N GLU A 25 -14.70 -15.72 -8.29
CA GLU A 25 -13.44 -15.85 -9.06
C GLU A 25 -12.33 -14.96 -8.48
N PRO A 26 -11.04 -15.35 -8.60
CA PRO A 26 -9.92 -14.52 -8.17
C PRO A 26 -9.91 -13.18 -8.92
N PHE A 27 -9.91 -12.08 -8.19
CA PHE A 27 -10.10 -10.76 -8.76
C PHE A 27 -8.83 -10.23 -9.43
N THR A 28 -8.97 -9.66 -10.63
CA THR A 28 -7.91 -8.88 -11.28
C THR A 28 -8.46 -7.51 -11.63
N GLY A 29 -7.89 -6.48 -11.02
CA GLY A 29 -8.41 -5.14 -11.12
C GLY A 29 -7.97 -4.24 -9.98
N GLU A 30 -8.68 -3.14 -9.82
CA GLU A 30 -8.48 -2.18 -8.74
C GLU A 30 -9.64 -2.27 -7.75
N VAL A 31 -9.32 -2.23 -6.46
CA VAL A 31 -10.26 -2.11 -5.37
C VAL A 31 -10.08 -0.74 -4.76
N VAL A 32 -11.19 -0.06 -4.51
CA VAL A 32 -11.21 1.21 -3.79
C VAL A 32 -12.17 1.16 -2.62
N GLU A 33 -11.88 1.90 -1.57
CA GLU A 33 -12.84 2.23 -0.49
C GLU A 33 -13.09 3.73 -0.53
N THR A 34 -14.32 4.14 -0.21
CA THR A 34 -14.75 5.53 -0.34
C THR A 34 -15.58 6.01 0.85
N LEU A 35 -15.34 7.24 1.28
CA LEU A 35 -16.19 7.95 2.23
C LEU A 35 -16.89 9.11 1.51
N GLY A 36 -18.13 8.87 1.10
CA GLY A 36 -18.86 9.80 0.23
C GLY A 36 -18.16 9.91 -1.13
N ASP A 37 -17.76 11.12 -1.52
CA ASP A 37 -17.07 11.37 -2.79
C ASP A 37 -15.53 11.22 -2.71
N LYS A 38 -14.99 10.83 -1.54
CA LYS A 38 -13.55 10.73 -1.31
C LYS A 38 -13.09 9.28 -1.33
N ILE A 39 -11.96 9.01 -1.98
CA ILE A 39 -11.27 7.72 -1.92
C ILE A 39 -10.46 7.67 -0.62
N LEU A 40 -10.62 6.60 0.16
CA LEU A 40 -9.84 6.32 1.36
C LEU A 40 -8.72 5.32 1.09
N SER A 41 -8.95 4.34 0.22
CA SER A 41 -7.93 3.37 -0.17
C SER A 41 -8.05 3.02 -1.65
N GLN A 42 -6.92 2.67 -2.26
CA GLN A 42 -6.83 2.20 -3.63
C GLN A 42 -5.74 1.13 -3.70
N GLN A 43 -6.12 -0.08 -4.08
CA GLN A 43 -5.20 -1.20 -4.20
C GLN A 43 -5.42 -1.99 -5.49
N SER A 44 -4.32 -2.39 -6.12
CA SER A 44 -4.36 -3.20 -7.35
C SER A 44 -4.14 -4.68 -7.06
N TYR A 45 -4.85 -5.54 -7.79
CA TYR A 45 -4.86 -6.98 -7.63
C TYR A 45 -4.68 -7.70 -8.98
N VAL A 46 -3.97 -8.81 -8.95
CA VAL A 46 -3.83 -9.77 -10.04
C VAL A 46 -4.09 -11.18 -9.49
N ASN A 47 -5.08 -11.89 -10.03
CA ASN A 47 -5.50 -13.22 -9.56
C ASN A 47 -5.79 -13.29 -8.05
N GLY A 48 -6.39 -12.24 -7.52
CA GLY A 48 -6.71 -12.08 -6.10
C GLY A 48 -5.52 -11.72 -5.21
N ILE A 49 -4.34 -11.51 -5.79
CA ILE A 49 -3.12 -11.19 -5.05
C ILE A 49 -2.78 -9.71 -5.25
N PRO A 50 -2.46 -8.95 -4.17
CA PRO A 50 -2.02 -7.56 -4.30
C PRO A 50 -0.81 -7.43 -5.23
N HIS A 51 -0.96 -6.64 -6.30
CA HIS A 51 0.07 -6.45 -7.31
C HIS A 51 -0.17 -5.11 -8.03
N GLY A 52 0.79 -4.19 -7.88
CA GLY A 52 0.74 -2.83 -8.40
C GLY A 52 0.59 -1.78 -7.29
N PRO A 53 0.04 -0.60 -7.61
CA PRO A 53 -0.12 0.50 -6.65
C PRO A 53 -0.96 0.14 -5.43
N ASP A 54 -0.53 0.65 -4.29
CA ASP A 54 -1.21 0.61 -2.99
C ASP A 54 -1.18 2.02 -2.39
N ARG A 55 -2.34 2.60 -2.08
CA ARG A 55 -2.46 3.98 -1.60
C ARG A 55 -3.59 4.12 -0.61
N GLU A 56 -3.35 4.94 0.41
CA GLU A 56 -4.35 5.30 1.42
C GLU A 56 -4.38 6.83 1.58
N TRP A 57 -5.56 7.36 1.88
CA TRP A 57 -5.79 8.78 2.10
C TRP A 57 -6.59 9.00 3.37
N TRP A 58 -6.21 10.05 4.09
CA TRP A 58 -6.98 10.58 5.19
C TRP A 58 -8.36 11.06 4.71
N PRO A 59 -9.38 11.12 5.59
CA PRO A 59 -10.70 11.66 5.24
C PRO A 59 -10.69 13.11 4.76
N ASN A 60 -9.63 13.87 5.06
CA ASN A 60 -9.43 15.23 4.55
C ASN A 60 -9.01 15.23 3.06
N GLY A 61 -8.51 14.12 2.51
CA GLY A 61 -8.04 13.94 1.13
C GLY A 61 -6.51 13.98 0.99
N THR A 62 -5.78 14.21 2.08
CA THR A 62 -4.32 14.14 2.13
C THR A 62 -3.87 12.69 2.03
N LEU A 63 -2.81 12.43 1.26
CA LEU A 63 -2.22 11.10 1.13
C LEU A 63 -1.69 10.65 2.50
N GLU A 64 -2.13 9.50 2.98
CA GLU A 64 -1.66 8.89 4.23
C GLU A 64 -0.47 7.97 3.93
N SER A 65 -0.61 7.13 2.91
CA SER A 65 0.42 6.15 2.54
C SER A 65 0.42 5.90 1.04
N GLU A 66 1.58 5.54 0.50
CA GLU A 66 1.71 5.08 -0.87
C GLU A 66 2.83 4.04 -0.99
N GLY A 67 2.64 3.08 -1.86
CA GLY A 67 3.67 2.14 -2.23
C GLY A 67 3.29 1.28 -3.42
N GLN A 68 4.06 0.21 -3.58
CA GLN A 68 3.80 -0.81 -4.58
C GLN A 68 3.82 -2.17 -3.91
N MET A 69 2.90 -3.03 -4.34
CA MET A 69 2.86 -4.45 -4.03
C MET A 69 3.30 -5.24 -5.25
N ARG A 70 3.95 -6.37 -5.01
CA ARG A 70 4.26 -7.36 -6.03
C ARG A 70 4.12 -8.74 -5.42
N ASP A 71 3.19 -9.51 -5.98
CA ASP A 71 2.88 -10.88 -5.56
C ASP A 71 2.58 -10.97 -4.05
N GLY A 72 1.79 -10.00 -3.56
CA GLY A 72 1.35 -9.93 -2.17
C GLY A 72 2.39 -9.37 -1.20
N ARG A 73 3.51 -8.83 -1.69
CA ARG A 73 4.58 -8.27 -0.86
C ARG A 73 4.90 -6.82 -1.22
N PRO A 74 5.27 -5.96 -0.26
CA PRO A 74 5.77 -4.63 -0.56
C PRO A 74 7.01 -4.68 -1.46
N TYR A 75 7.07 -3.79 -2.44
CA TYR A 75 8.14 -3.71 -3.43
C TYR A 75 8.60 -2.25 -3.62
N GLY A 76 9.91 -2.04 -3.65
CA GLY A 76 10.48 -0.72 -3.85
C GLY A 76 10.30 0.19 -2.65
N ILE A 77 9.77 1.39 -2.87
CA ILE A 77 9.65 2.42 -1.83
C ILE A 77 8.20 2.51 -1.37
N TYR A 78 8.02 2.43 -0.05
CA TYR A 78 6.75 2.69 0.62
C TYR A 78 6.90 3.95 1.48
N ARG A 79 5.98 4.90 1.33
CA ARG A 79 5.99 6.18 2.04
C ARG A 79 4.74 6.33 2.87
N ARG A 80 4.88 7.09 3.95
CA ARG A 80 3.79 7.53 4.82
C ARG A 80 3.95 9.01 5.10
N TRP A 81 2.84 9.72 5.20
CA TRP A 81 2.79 11.14 5.54
C TRP A 81 1.99 11.39 6.81
N HIS A 82 2.37 12.44 7.52
CA HIS A 82 1.57 13.01 8.59
C HIS A 82 0.32 13.69 8.01
N GLU A 83 -0.70 13.94 8.83
CA GLU A 83 -1.94 14.61 8.37
C GLU A 83 -1.68 16.02 7.81
N ASN A 84 -0.57 16.66 8.21
CA ASN A 84 -0.10 17.95 7.70
C ASN A 84 0.54 17.88 6.29
N GLY A 85 0.67 16.68 5.71
CA GLY A 85 1.26 16.43 4.39
C GLY A 85 2.78 16.32 4.38
N GLN A 86 3.45 16.39 5.53
CA GLN A 86 4.89 16.15 5.63
C GLN A 86 5.19 14.65 5.67
N LEU A 87 6.35 14.25 5.15
CA LEU A 87 6.75 12.85 5.13
C LEU A 87 6.97 12.38 6.58
N ALA A 88 6.27 11.32 6.98
CA ALA A 88 6.40 10.70 8.30
C ALA A 88 7.38 9.54 8.28
N GLY A 89 7.42 8.80 7.17
CA GLY A 89 8.33 7.67 7.05
C GLY A 89 8.48 7.14 5.63
N GLU A 90 9.60 6.47 5.39
CA GLU A 90 9.92 5.84 4.12
C GLU A 90 10.60 4.50 4.39
N LYS A 91 10.11 3.44 3.75
CA LYS A 91 10.62 2.08 3.85
C LYS A 91 11.06 1.60 2.48
N HIS A 92 12.26 1.04 2.39
CA HIS A 92 12.79 0.47 1.14
C HIS A 92 12.83 -1.05 1.23
N PHE A 93 12.18 -1.68 0.27
CA PHE A 93 12.08 -3.12 0.11
C PHE A 93 12.86 -3.55 -1.12
N SER A 94 13.62 -4.63 -0.98
CA SER A 94 14.24 -5.31 -2.12
C SER A 94 13.21 -6.11 -2.92
N ASP A 95 13.68 -6.66 -4.04
CA ASP A 95 12.88 -7.45 -4.97
C ASP A 95 12.20 -8.67 -4.28
N ASP A 96 12.85 -9.29 -3.32
CA ASP A 96 12.29 -10.39 -2.52
C ASP A 96 11.28 -9.96 -1.43
N GLY A 97 11.03 -8.66 -1.29
CA GLY A 97 10.19 -8.05 -0.25
C GLY A 97 10.91 -7.82 1.08
N ALA A 98 12.25 -7.96 1.14
CA ALA A 98 12.99 -7.72 2.37
C ALA A 98 13.20 -6.22 2.64
N LEU A 99 12.79 -5.78 3.83
CA LEU A 99 13.03 -4.41 4.30
C LEU A 99 14.53 -4.21 4.60
N HIS A 100 15.15 -3.20 3.98
CA HIS A 100 16.56 -2.88 4.24
C HIS A 100 16.83 -1.44 4.66
N THR A 101 15.92 -0.51 4.40
CA THR A 101 16.02 0.88 4.85
C THR A 101 14.69 1.31 5.48
N VAL A 102 14.77 1.94 6.65
CA VAL A 102 13.67 2.66 7.28
C VAL A 102 14.17 4.05 7.61
N LEU A 103 13.41 5.05 7.19
CA LEU A 103 13.57 6.46 7.50
C LEU A 103 12.31 6.93 8.20
N GLU A 104 12.44 7.70 9.27
CA GLU A 104 11.32 8.30 10.00
C GLU A 104 11.60 9.76 10.28
N TRP A 105 10.57 10.60 10.20
CA TRP A 105 10.61 12.03 10.44
C TRP A 105 9.48 12.46 11.36
N ASP A 106 9.70 13.52 12.14
CA ASP A 106 8.67 14.14 12.97
C ASP A 106 7.72 15.01 12.13
N GLU A 107 6.72 15.62 12.78
CA GLU A 107 5.73 16.48 12.12
C GLU A 107 6.32 17.78 11.57
N ASP A 108 7.54 18.15 11.97
CA ASP A 108 8.28 19.32 11.49
C ASP A 108 9.28 18.96 10.36
N GLY A 109 9.36 17.68 9.99
CA GLY A 109 10.23 17.18 8.92
C GLY A 109 11.67 16.93 9.38
N ASN A 110 11.94 16.90 10.68
CA ASN A 110 13.25 16.53 11.20
C ASN A 110 13.39 15.00 11.23
N PRO A 111 14.52 14.44 10.77
CA PRO A 111 14.74 13.00 10.81
C PRO A 111 14.84 12.50 12.26
N ILE A 112 13.99 11.54 12.62
CA ILE A 112 13.99 10.85 13.91
C ILE A 112 14.92 9.65 13.86
N GLU A 113 14.83 8.84 12.80
CA GLU A 113 15.52 7.55 12.74
C GLU A 113 15.92 7.16 11.31
N LEU A 114 17.13 6.59 11.19
CA LEU A 114 17.61 5.88 10.00
C LEU A 114 18.09 4.49 10.41
N ARG A 115 17.35 3.44 10.01
CA ARG A 115 17.80 2.04 10.13
C ARG A 115 18.14 1.51 8.75
N THR A 116 19.43 1.25 8.51
CA THR A 116 19.87 0.50 7.34
C THR A 116 20.51 -0.83 7.74
N ARG A 117 20.10 -1.92 7.09
CA ARG A 117 20.86 -3.17 7.15
C ARG A 117 22.13 -2.99 6.30
N ARG A 118 23.24 -2.64 6.95
CA ARG A 118 24.55 -2.75 6.30
C ARG A 118 24.83 -4.24 6.06
N ARG A 119 24.89 -4.65 4.79
CA ARG A 119 25.55 -5.91 4.44
C ARG A 119 27.01 -5.78 4.89
N ARG A 120 27.42 -6.58 5.89
CA ARG A 120 28.84 -6.91 6.06
C ARG A 120 29.21 -7.74 4.82
N ASN A 121 29.89 -7.12 3.86
CA ASN A 121 30.64 -7.89 2.89
C ASN A 121 31.73 -8.65 3.65
N SER A 122 31.81 -9.95 3.40
CA SER A 122 32.91 -10.83 3.82
C SER A 122 34.17 -10.51 3.05
#